data_AF-A0A6A8MIB3-F1
#
_entry.id   AF-A0A6A8MIB3-F1
#
_cell.length_a   1.000
_cell.length_b   1.000
_cell.length_c   1.000
_cell.angle_alpha   90.00
_cell.angle_beta   90.00
_cell.angle_gamma   90.00
#
_symmetry.space_group_name_H-M   'P 1'
#
loop_
_entity.id
_entity.type
_entity.pdbx_description
1 polymer ?
#
loop_
_entity_poly.entity_id
_entity_poly.type
_entity_poly.pdbx_seq_one_letter_code
_entity_poly.pdbx_strand_id
1 'polypeptide(L)'
;MILVKFVGGAKKSFITDQVQIDKSDIPLQDLIDLILQLKPENTPILDVENILIAINGIDSSAIDGKSTIIKNNDLVSIIPIIHGGSSKRLVFDISNKLIQAIEFKGEKDMDVKYIDVLRKQFPKVKLQAISSNFILNKSHLRKIISLSVNSDKNNTLLSNKFEIDILMRFAISSQISFAINSAGIKSKQNFILIALGSKKNLDKLYDELKYQSVNVFEIDNTLFIKKYFNITNKQLDTILSDDPLVDLLVEKAAILF
;
A
#
# COMPACT_ATOMS: atom_id res chain seq x y z
N MET A 1 19.29 -20.26 -30.14
CA MET A 1 19.28 -20.22 -28.67
C MET A 1 19.29 -18.77 -28.21
N ILE A 2 18.17 -18.36 -27.60
CA ILE A 2 18.00 -17.06 -26.96
C ILE A 2 18.21 -17.28 -25.46
N LEU A 3 18.95 -16.39 -24.79
CA LEU A 3 19.12 -16.43 -23.34
C LEU A 3 18.19 -15.41 -22.69
N VAL A 4 17.24 -15.88 -21.87
CA VAL A 4 16.34 -15.03 -21.12
C VAL A 4 16.84 -14.94 -19.67
N LYS A 5 17.14 -13.74 -19.18
CA LYS A 5 17.48 -13.47 -17.78
C LYS A 5 16.31 -12.82 -17.05
N PHE A 6 16.02 -13.32 -15.85
CA PHE A 6 14.99 -12.76 -14.97
C PHE A 6 15.64 -11.89 -13.89
N VAL A 7 15.11 -10.69 -13.70
CA VAL A 7 15.62 -9.73 -12.70
C VAL A 7 14.56 -9.45 -11.64
N GLY A 8 14.99 -9.18 -10.40
CA GLY A 8 14.09 -8.73 -9.33
C GLY A 8 12.92 -9.68 -9.06
N GLY A 9 11.70 -9.14 -9.10
CA GLY A 9 10.47 -9.90 -8.86
C GLY A 9 10.24 -11.06 -9.84
N ALA A 10 10.73 -10.96 -11.08
CA ALA A 10 10.55 -12.00 -12.10
C ALA A 10 11.24 -13.32 -11.70
N LYS A 11 12.35 -13.26 -10.96
CA LYS A 11 13.03 -14.46 -10.44
C LYS A 11 12.10 -15.33 -9.58
N LYS A 12 11.18 -14.70 -8.85
CA LYS A 12 10.21 -15.40 -8.00
C LYS A 12 9.13 -16.12 -8.83
N SER A 13 8.78 -15.58 -10.00
CA SER A 13 7.81 -16.18 -10.90
C SER A 13 8.34 -17.44 -11.59
N PHE A 14 9.65 -17.53 -11.84
CA PHE A 14 10.26 -18.63 -12.60
C PHE A 14 11.14 -19.58 -11.77
N ILE A 15 11.45 -19.22 -10.51
CA ILE A 15 12.31 -20.01 -9.61
C ILE A 15 13.73 -20.25 -10.19
N THR A 16 14.09 -19.48 -11.22
CA THR A 16 15.41 -19.49 -11.86
C THR A 16 15.79 -18.07 -12.25
N ASP A 17 17.10 -17.85 -12.35
CA ASP A 17 17.67 -16.58 -12.77
C ASP A 17 17.69 -16.44 -14.30
N GLN A 18 17.62 -17.55 -15.03
CA GLN A 18 17.64 -17.55 -16.48
C GLN A 18 17.04 -18.84 -17.07
N VAL A 19 16.59 -18.74 -18.33
CA VAL A 19 16.13 -19.85 -19.15
C VAL A 19 16.73 -19.72 -20.55
N GLN A 20 17.09 -20.84 -21.15
CA GLN A 20 17.48 -20.92 -22.56
C GLN A 20 16.28 -21.34 -23.40
N ILE A 21 16.04 -20.61 -24.48
CA ILE A 21 14.96 -20.91 -25.42
C ILE A 21 15.59 -21.31 -26.77
N ASP A 22 15.33 -22.55 -27.19
CA ASP A 22 15.80 -23.08 -28.48
C ASP A 22 14.93 -22.61 -29.64
N LYS A 23 14.91 -21.29 -29.82
CA LYS A 23 14.32 -20.57 -30.95
C LYS A 23 15.29 -19.50 -31.44
N SER A 24 15.02 -18.96 -32.62
CA SER A 24 15.63 -17.76 -33.18
C SER A 24 14.65 -17.11 -34.17
N ASP A 25 14.89 -15.84 -34.46
CA ASP A 25 14.18 -15.08 -35.49
C ASP A 25 12.66 -15.02 -35.23
N ILE A 26 12.30 -14.95 -33.95
CA ILE A 26 10.91 -14.82 -33.49
C ILE A 26 10.62 -13.39 -33.04
N PRO A 27 9.40 -12.87 -33.23
CA PRO A 27 8.94 -11.65 -32.58
C PRO A 27 9.10 -11.71 -31.06
N LEU A 28 9.35 -10.57 -30.44
CA LEU A 28 9.43 -10.46 -28.99
C LEU A 28 8.12 -10.90 -28.32
N GLN A 29 6.96 -10.60 -28.91
CA GLN A 29 5.67 -11.05 -28.38
C GLN A 29 5.59 -12.58 -28.30
N ASP A 30 6.07 -13.30 -29.31
CA ASP A 30 6.08 -14.77 -29.31
C ASP A 30 6.98 -15.30 -28.19
N LEU A 31 8.14 -14.67 -27.97
CA LEU A 31 9.03 -15.01 -26.85
C LEU A 31 8.33 -14.81 -25.50
N ILE A 32 7.57 -13.73 -25.33
CA ILE A 32 6.79 -13.46 -24.10
C ILE A 32 5.75 -14.57 -23.88
N ASP A 33 5.03 -14.96 -24.92
CA ASP A 33 3.99 -16.00 -24.84
C ASP A 33 4.60 -17.37 -24.47
N LEU A 34 5.76 -17.71 -25.07
CA LEU A 34 6.55 -18.89 -24.72
C LEU A 34 6.98 -18.88 -23.25
N ILE A 35 7.48 -17.75 -22.75
CA ILE A 35 7.90 -17.61 -21.35
C ILE A 35 6.72 -17.78 -20.40
N LEU A 36 5.55 -17.21 -20.73
CA LEU A 36 4.35 -17.36 -19.92
C LEU A 36 3.88 -18.82 -19.83
N GLN A 37 4.01 -19.59 -20.91
CA GLN A 37 3.71 -21.02 -20.92
C GLN A 37 4.69 -21.85 -20.08
N LEU A 38 5.95 -21.42 -19.99
CA LEU A 38 6.99 -22.09 -19.20
C LEU A 38 6.95 -21.74 -17.70
N LYS A 39 6.06 -20.84 -17.28
CA LYS A 39 5.95 -20.44 -15.87
C LYS A 39 5.50 -21.64 -15.02
N PRO A 40 6.21 -21.99 -13.93
CA PRO A 40 5.78 -23.05 -13.03
C PRO A 40 4.40 -22.77 -12.41
N GLU A 41 3.65 -23.84 -12.15
CA GLU A 41 2.42 -23.78 -11.38
C GLU A 41 2.71 -23.33 -9.93
N ASN A 42 1.77 -22.64 -9.29
CA ASN A 42 1.88 -22.14 -7.92
C ASN A 42 2.97 -21.09 -7.64
N THR A 43 3.56 -20.46 -8.67
CA THR A 43 4.44 -19.28 -8.51
C THR A 43 3.70 -17.96 -8.76
N PRO A 44 4.20 -16.83 -8.22
CA PRO A 44 3.65 -15.50 -8.49
C PRO A 44 3.49 -15.22 -9.99
N ILE A 45 2.37 -14.59 -10.37
CA ILE A 45 2.09 -14.20 -11.76
C ILE A 45 3.10 -13.14 -12.19
N LEU A 46 3.66 -13.30 -13.40
CA LEU A 46 4.44 -12.25 -14.05
C LEU A 46 3.45 -11.28 -14.71
N ASP A 47 3.44 -10.04 -14.26
CA ASP A 47 2.65 -8.97 -14.86
C ASP A 47 3.36 -8.42 -16.11
N VAL A 48 2.99 -8.92 -17.29
CA VAL A 48 3.62 -8.55 -18.56
C VAL A 48 3.30 -7.15 -19.04
N GLU A 49 2.32 -6.47 -18.44
CA GLU A 49 2.06 -5.05 -18.73
C GLU A 49 3.05 -4.15 -17.98
N ASN A 50 3.63 -4.66 -16.89
CA ASN A 50 4.51 -3.93 -15.97
C ASN A 50 5.93 -4.50 -15.95
N ILE A 51 6.48 -4.80 -17.13
CA ILE A 51 7.88 -5.21 -17.32
C ILE A 51 8.58 -4.30 -18.32
N LEU A 52 9.85 -4.02 -18.06
CA LEU A 52 10.81 -3.51 -19.01
C LEU A 52 11.55 -4.71 -19.59
N ILE A 53 11.67 -4.75 -20.90
CA ILE A 53 12.36 -5.82 -21.61
C ILE A 53 13.57 -5.21 -22.28
N ALA A 54 14.77 -5.64 -21.89
CA ALA A 54 16.02 -5.19 -22.51
C ALA A 54 16.62 -6.30 -23.38
N ILE A 55 16.92 -5.98 -24.64
CA ILE A 55 17.57 -6.89 -25.60
C ILE A 55 19.00 -6.41 -25.77
N ASN A 56 19.97 -7.26 -25.39
CA ASN A 56 21.40 -6.94 -25.34
C ASN A 56 21.72 -5.63 -24.59
N GLY A 57 20.91 -5.32 -23.56
CA GLY A 57 21.06 -4.12 -22.73
C GLY A 57 20.32 -2.88 -23.23
N ILE A 58 19.62 -2.94 -24.36
CA ILE A 58 18.80 -1.84 -24.90
C ILE A 58 17.33 -2.12 -24.62
N ASP A 59 16.60 -1.14 -24.08
CA ASP A 59 15.15 -1.29 -23.88
C ASP A 59 14.44 -1.50 -25.22
N SER A 60 13.64 -2.57 -25.31
CA SER A 60 12.82 -2.90 -26.46
C SER A 60 11.91 -1.73 -26.89
N SER A 61 11.46 -0.89 -25.95
CA SER A 61 10.62 0.28 -26.26
C SER A 61 11.33 1.34 -27.10
N ALA A 62 12.66 1.39 -27.07
CA ALA A 62 13.49 2.31 -27.84
C ALA A 62 13.87 1.79 -29.25
N ILE A 63 13.40 0.59 -29.60
CA ILE A 63 13.53 0.00 -30.94
C ILE A 63 12.12 -0.24 -31.52
N ASP A 64 11.73 -1.49 -31.80
CA ASP A 64 10.41 -1.82 -32.37
C ASP A 64 9.44 -2.43 -31.34
N GLY A 65 9.73 -2.28 -30.05
CA GLY A 65 8.90 -2.80 -28.97
C GLY A 65 8.65 -4.31 -29.11
N LYS A 66 7.38 -4.69 -29.01
CA LYS A 66 6.90 -6.09 -29.14
C LYS A 66 7.11 -6.70 -30.52
N SER A 67 7.30 -5.88 -31.56
CA SER A 67 7.56 -6.32 -32.93
C SER A 67 9.04 -6.60 -33.19
N THR A 68 9.92 -6.32 -32.23
CA THR A 68 11.35 -6.60 -32.37
C THR A 68 11.59 -8.08 -32.64
N ILE A 69 12.37 -8.39 -33.68
CA ILE A 69 12.79 -9.77 -33.98
C ILE A 69 13.99 -10.15 -33.11
N ILE A 70 13.81 -11.16 -32.26
CA ILE A 70 14.84 -11.70 -31.38
C ILE A 70 15.66 -12.73 -32.14
N LYS A 71 16.96 -12.49 -32.26
CA LYS A 71 17.90 -13.30 -33.03
C LYS A 71 18.57 -14.36 -32.17
N ASN A 72 19.24 -15.29 -32.85
CA ASN A 72 20.09 -16.26 -32.18
C ASN A 72 21.19 -15.56 -31.36
N ASN A 73 21.47 -16.06 -30.16
CA ASN A 73 22.42 -15.52 -29.18
C ASN A 73 22.05 -14.17 -28.55
N ASP A 74 20.83 -13.66 -28.78
CA ASP A 74 20.37 -12.49 -28.04
C ASP A 74 20.21 -12.79 -26.55
N LEU A 75 20.63 -11.82 -25.74
CA LEU A 75 20.34 -11.77 -24.32
C LEU A 75 19.11 -10.90 -24.09
N VAL A 76 18.02 -11.51 -23.65
CA VAL A 76 16.77 -10.81 -23.28
C VAL A 76 16.67 -10.76 -21.76
N SER A 77 16.57 -9.55 -21.19
CA SER A 77 16.38 -9.36 -19.74
C SER A 77 14.96 -8.92 -19.46
N ILE A 78 14.24 -9.68 -18.63
CA ILE A 78 12.91 -9.32 -18.13
C ILE A 78 13.05 -8.67 -16.76
N ILE A 79 12.70 -7.40 -16.71
CA ILE A 79 12.89 -6.52 -15.55
C ILE A 79 11.51 -6.01 -15.12
N PRO A 80 10.92 -6.52 -14.02
CA PRO A 80 9.68 -5.96 -13.49
C PRO A 80 9.86 -4.48 -13.21
N ILE A 81 8.99 -3.66 -13.79
CA ILE A 81 8.94 -2.25 -13.45
C ILE A 81 8.22 -2.17 -12.11
N ILE A 82 9.01 -2.01 -11.06
CA ILE A 82 8.52 -1.58 -9.76
C ILE A 82 8.29 -0.08 -9.82
N HIS A 83 7.18 0.30 -10.44
CA HIS A 83 6.55 1.58 -10.17
C HIS A 83 6.27 1.61 -8.66
N GLY A 84 6.39 2.77 -8.00
CA GLY A 84 5.76 2.99 -6.70
C GLY A 84 4.24 3.01 -6.82
N GLY A 85 3.66 1.97 -7.45
CA GLY A 85 2.28 1.87 -7.83
C GLY A 85 1.38 1.83 -6.61
N SER A 86 0.19 2.38 -6.78
CA SER A 86 -0.87 2.33 -5.78
C SER A 86 -1.20 0.86 -5.50
N SER A 87 -0.85 0.41 -4.30
CA SER A 87 -1.14 -0.94 -3.84
C SER A 87 -2.45 -0.92 -3.08
N LYS A 88 -3.28 -1.95 -3.27
CA LYS A 88 -4.45 -2.21 -2.40
C LYS A 88 -4.08 -2.52 -0.95
N ARG A 89 -2.79 -2.77 -0.70
CA ARG A 89 -2.24 -3.15 0.59
C ARG A 89 -0.95 -2.39 0.86
N LEU A 90 -0.94 -1.64 1.95
CA LEU A 90 0.28 -1.04 2.48
C LEU A 90 0.72 -1.81 3.72
N VAL A 91 2.01 -2.19 3.78
CA VAL A 91 2.61 -2.86 4.94
C VAL A 91 3.88 -2.13 5.35
N PHE A 92 4.07 -1.89 6.64
CA PHE A 92 5.28 -1.29 7.20
C PHE A 92 5.43 -1.62 8.69
N ASP A 93 6.65 -1.47 9.20
CA ASP A 93 6.96 -1.64 10.61
C ASP A 93 7.10 -0.30 11.33
N ILE A 94 6.63 -0.26 12.57
CA ILE A 94 6.93 0.78 13.57
C ILE A 94 7.34 0.07 14.83
N SER A 95 8.58 0.27 15.29
CA SER A 95 9.02 -0.25 16.60
C SER A 95 8.84 -1.78 16.73
N ASN A 96 9.15 -2.54 15.67
CA ASN A 96 8.96 -4.00 15.54
C ASN A 96 7.51 -4.48 15.59
N LYS A 97 6.53 -3.57 15.53
CA LYS A 97 5.12 -3.90 15.32
C LYS A 97 4.83 -3.79 13.82
N LEU A 98 4.33 -4.87 13.22
CA LEU A 98 3.93 -4.89 11.81
C LEU A 98 2.53 -4.29 11.68
N ILE A 99 2.41 -3.32 10.78
CA ILE A 99 1.17 -2.61 10.47
C ILE A 99 0.79 -2.88 9.03
N GLN A 100 -0.50 -3.09 8.82
CA GLN A 100 -1.13 -3.20 7.52
C GLN A 100 -2.24 -2.17 7.40
N ALA A 101 -2.32 -1.51 6.25
CA ALA A 101 -3.40 -0.63 5.88
C ALA A 101 -4.02 -1.09 4.56
N ILE A 102 -5.35 -1.19 4.54
CA ILE A 102 -6.15 -1.59 3.39
C ILE A 102 -7.27 -0.56 3.24
N GLU A 103 -7.44 -0.01 2.05
CA GLU A 103 -8.51 0.94 1.76
C GLU A 103 -9.72 0.24 1.14
N PHE A 104 -10.92 0.65 1.55
CA PHE A 104 -12.18 0.13 1.06
C PHE A 104 -13.02 1.26 0.48
N LYS A 105 -13.74 0.95 -0.60
CA LYS A 105 -14.85 1.79 -1.03
C LYS A 105 -16.01 1.59 -0.06
N GLY A 106 -16.54 2.68 0.49
CA GLY A 106 -17.62 2.59 1.46
C GLY A 106 -18.91 2.06 0.83
N GLU A 107 -19.48 1.00 1.42
CA GLU A 107 -20.80 0.49 1.08
C GLU A 107 -21.83 0.76 2.19
N LYS A 108 -23.11 0.50 1.92
CA LYS A 108 -24.20 0.76 2.87
C LYS A 108 -24.03 0.00 4.19
N ASP A 109 -23.51 -1.22 4.13
CA ASP A 109 -23.39 -2.11 5.29
C ASP A 109 -22.00 -2.03 5.95
N MET A 110 -21.14 -1.12 5.48
CA MET A 110 -19.80 -0.90 6.02
C MET A 110 -19.81 0.26 7.03
N ASP A 111 -20.31 -0.04 8.23
CA ASP A 111 -20.28 0.87 9.39
C ASP A 111 -19.46 0.27 10.55
N VAL A 112 -19.61 0.80 11.76
CA VAL A 112 -18.91 0.28 12.95
C VAL A 112 -19.15 -1.21 13.20
N LYS A 113 -20.34 -1.74 12.86
CA LYS A 113 -20.68 -3.16 13.05
C LYS A 113 -19.85 -4.06 12.15
N TYR A 114 -19.54 -3.59 10.94
CA TYR A 114 -18.63 -4.32 10.03
C TYR A 114 -17.27 -4.55 10.69
N ILE A 115 -16.71 -3.52 11.34
CA ILE A 115 -15.44 -3.64 12.06
C ILE A 115 -15.56 -4.56 13.27
N ASP A 116 -16.69 -4.55 13.97
CA ASP A 116 -16.92 -5.45 15.11
C ASP A 116 -17.02 -6.92 14.68
N VAL A 117 -17.54 -7.21 13.49
CA VAL A 117 -17.49 -8.56 12.89
C VAL A 117 -16.05 -8.97 12.62
N LEU A 118 -15.24 -8.10 11.98
CA LEU A 118 -13.83 -8.39 11.71
C LEU A 118 -13.03 -8.63 13.01
N ARG A 119 -13.29 -7.85 14.07
CA ARG A 119 -12.63 -8.05 15.38
C ARG A 119 -12.93 -9.43 15.98
N LYS A 120 -14.16 -9.94 15.80
CA LYS A 120 -14.55 -11.28 16.25
C LYS A 120 -13.89 -12.38 15.41
N GLN A 121 -13.77 -12.17 14.09
CA GLN A 121 -13.12 -13.13 13.18
C GLN A 121 -11.60 -13.16 13.35
N PHE A 122 -10.99 -12.02 13.68
CA PHE A 122 -9.54 -11.85 13.81
C PHE A 122 -9.12 -11.32 15.20
N PRO A 123 -9.39 -12.06 16.30
CA PRO A 123 -9.17 -11.57 17.66
C PRO A 123 -7.69 -11.34 18.03
N LYS A 124 -6.76 -11.86 17.21
CA LYS A 124 -5.30 -11.68 17.38
C LYS A 124 -4.76 -10.47 16.60
N VAL A 125 -5.63 -9.66 16.00
CA VAL A 125 -5.29 -8.46 15.23
C VAL A 125 -5.99 -7.27 15.88
N LYS A 126 -5.24 -6.23 16.23
CA LYS A 126 -5.82 -4.95 16.64
C LYS A 126 -6.32 -4.23 15.40
N LEU A 127 -7.60 -3.86 15.40
CA LEU A 127 -8.27 -3.26 14.24
C LEU A 127 -8.88 -1.90 14.58
N GLN A 128 -8.53 -0.90 13.77
CA GLN A 128 -9.16 0.41 13.78
C GLN A 128 -9.46 0.84 12.34
N ALA A 129 -10.67 1.34 12.10
CA ALA A 129 -11.03 1.95 10.82
C ALA A 129 -11.06 3.47 10.96
N ILE A 130 -10.47 4.15 9.98
CA ILE A 130 -10.41 5.61 9.89
C ILE A 130 -11.00 6.00 8.54
N SER A 131 -11.89 6.99 8.50
CA SER A 131 -12.38 7.59 7.27
C SER A 131 -11.19 8.03 6.40
N SER A 132 -11.16 7.63 5.12
CA SER A 132 -10.05 7.95 4.21
C SER A 132 -9.80 9.45 4.12
N ASN A 133 -10.86 10.27 4.24
CA ASN A 133 -10.78 11.73 4.24
C ASN A 133 -9.81 12.31 5.30
N PHE A 134 -9.49 11.57 6.36
CA PHE A 134 -8.58 12.00 7.43
C PHE A 134 -7.15 11.49 7.25
N ILE A 135 -6.82 10.88 6.11
CA ILE A 135 -5.49 10.34 5.84
C ILE A 135 -5.00 10.87 4.48
N LEU A 136 -3.87 11.60 4.50
CA LEU A 136 -3.25 12.17 3.31
C LEU A 136 -2.49 11.13 2.48
N ASN A 137 -1.52 10.47 3.10
CA ASN A 137 -0.58 9.60 2.41
C ASN A 137 0.10 8.64 3.41
N LYS A 138 1.03 7.82 2.90
CA LYS A 138 1.84 6.88 3.71
C LYS A 138 2.63 7.56 4.83
N SER A 139 3.19 8.75 4.59
CA SER A 139 3.96 9.51 5.58
C SER A 139 3.07 9.91 6.75
N HIS A 140 1.92 10.51 6.47
CA HIS A 140 0.92 10.88 7.49
C HIS A 140 0.48 9.68 8.32
N LEU A 141 0.04 8.60 7.65
CA LEU A 141 -0.42 7.39 8.31
C LEU A 141 0.65 6.81 9.25
N ARG A 142 1.90 6.70 8.77
CA ARG A 142 3.01 6.16 9.55
C ARG A 142 3.33 7.04 10.75
N LYS A 143 3.38 8.36 10.59
CA LYS A 143 3.70 9.30 11.68
C LYS A 143 2.63 9.30 12.78
N ILE A 144 1.34 9.35 12.42
CA ILE A 144 0.24 9.30 13.40
C ILE A 144 0.24 7.97 14.17
N ILE A 145 0.36 6.82 13.49
CA ILE A 145 0.43 5.52 14.19
C ILE A 145 1.69 5.43 15.06
N SER A 146 2.80 6.06 14.65
CA SER A 146 4.03 6.09 15.46
C SER A 146 3.82 6.79 16.80
N LEU A 147 3.02 7.86 16.84
CA LEU A 147 2.64 8.52 18.08
C LEU A 147 1.93 7.54 19.02
N SER A 148 0.90 6.83 18.54
CA SER A 148 0.18 5.83 19.34
C SER A 148 1.08 4.69 19.80
N VAL A 149 1.97 4.18 18.93
CA VAL A 149 2.90 3.11 19.30
C VAL A 149 3.89 3.54 20.38
N ASN A 150 4.37 4.79 20.32
CA ASN A 150 5.24 5.34 21.33
C ASN A 150 4.49 5.63 22.64
N SER A 151 3.28 6.15 22.56
CA SER A 151 2.42 6.36 23.73
C SER A 151 2.04 5.07 24.45
N ASP A 152 1.73 4.01 23.71
CA ASP A 152 1.48 2.66 24.24
C ASP A 152 2.70 2.14 25.02
N LYS A 153 3.91 2.31 24.45
CA LYS A 153 5.16 1.90 25.09
C LYS A 153 5.46 2.67 26.38
N ASN A 154 5.05 3.94 26.44
CA ASN A 154 5.36 4.84 27.55
C ASN A 154 4.20 5.01 28.54
N ASN A 155 3.10 4.26 28.40
CA ASN A 155 1.87 4.39 29.20
C ASN A 155 1.25 5.80 29.15
N THR A 156 1.34 6.47 28.01
CA THR A 156 0.80 7.81 27.75
C THR A 156 -0.21 7.80 26.61
N LEU A 157 -1.06 6.78 26.54
CA LEU A 157 -2.18 6.80 25.58
C LEU A 157 -3.23 7.83 26.01
N LEU A 158 -3.84 8.51 25.05
CA LEU A 158 -4.99 9.40 25.26
C LEU A 158 -6.25 8.64 25.73
N SER A 159 -6.27 7.32 25.51
CA SER A 159 -7.34 6.41 25.88
C SER A 159 -6.77 5.10 26.41
N ASN A 160 -7.53 4.39 27.25
CA ASN A 160 -7.15 3.05 27.73
C ASN A 160 -7.05 1.99 26.62
N LYS A 161 -7.43 2.32 25.38
CA LYS A 161 -7.35 1.43 24.21
C LYS A 161 -6.52 2.05 23.11
N PHE A 162 -5.52 1.29 22.64
CA PHE A 162 -4.62 1.67 21.56
C PHE A 162 -5.35 2.06 20.26
N GLU A 163 -6.41 1.33 19.91
CA GLU A 163 -7.22 1.57 18.71
C GLU A 163 -7.94 2.92 18.77
N ILE A 164 -8.40 3.30 19.96
CA ILE A 164 -9.09 4.57 20.19
C ILE A 164 -8.08 5.73 20.22
N ASP A 165 -6.89 5.51 20.77
CA ASP A 165 -5.81 6.50 20.70
C ASP A 165 -5.44 6.83 19.23
N ILE A 166 -5.32 5.82 18.36
CA ILE A 166 -5.13 6.04 16.91
C ILE A 166 -6.25 6.92 16.32
N LEU A 167 -7.51 6.58 16.61
CA LEU A 167 -8.67 7.32 16.10
C LEU A 167 -8.65 8.79 16.57
N MET A 168 -8.35 9.02 17.84
CA MET A 168 -8.27 10.35 18.45
C MET A 168 -7.17 11.21 17.81
N ARG A 169 -6.02 10.61 17.48
CA ARG A 169 -4.92 11.32 16.81
C ARG A 169 -5.24 11.71 15.37
N PHE A 170 -5.92 10.84 14.61
CA PHE A 170 -6.41 11.23 13.28
C PHE A 170 -7.50 12.31 13.35
N ALA A 171 -8.33 12.29 14.39
CA ALA A 171 -9.35 13.31 14.60
C ALA A 171 -8.80 14.63 15.16
N ILE A 172 -7.54 14.66 15.60
CA ILE A 172 -6.93 15.79 16.32
C ILE A 172 -7.82 16.23 17.49
N SER A 173 -8.21 15.28 18.34
CA SER A 173 -9.11 15.54 19.46
C SER A 173 -8.88 14.58 20.62
N SER A 174 -8.93 15.12 21.84
CA SER A 174 -8.97 14.33 23.08
C SER A 174 -10.38 13.83 23.44
N GLN A 175 -11.42 14.21 22.67
CA GLN A 175 -12.79 13.76 22.88
C GLN A 175 -13.12 12.53 22.03
N ILE A 176 -13.33 11.38 22.67
CA ILE A 176 -13.62 10.10 21.99
C ILE A 176 -14.87 10.19 21.11
N SER A 177 -15.96 10.78 21.63
CA SER A 177 -17.22 10.91 20.88
C SER A 177 -17.04 11.75 19.62
N PHE A 178 -16.29 12.86 19.72
CA PHE A 178 -15.95 13.68 18.56
C PHE A 178 -15.13 12.88 17.56
N ALA A 179 -14.08 12.18 18.00
CA ALA A 179 -13.22 11.39 17.14
C ALA A 179 -13.96 10.29 16.37
N ILE A 180 -14.89 9.58 17.04
CA ILE A 180 -15.77 8.59 16.40
C ILE A 180 -16.67 9.26 15.35
N ASN A 181 -17.29 10.39 15.70
CA ASN A 181 -18.23 11.07 14.82
C ASN A 181 -17.56 11.77 13.63
N SER A 182 -16.30 12.18 13.75
CA SER A 182 -15.56 12.87 12.69
C SER A 182 -14.79 11.91 11.81
N ALA A 183 -13.75 11.27 12.37
CA ALA A 183 -12.76 10.47 11.66
C ALA A 183 -13.06 8.96 11.66
N GLY A 184 -14.09 8.51 12.39
CA GLY A 184 -14.53 7.12 12.38
C GLY A 184 -15.15 6.68 11.05
N ILE A 185 -15.29 5.37 10.87
CA ILE A 185 -15.98 4.75 9.72
C ILE A 185 -17.45 5.18 9.66
N LYS A 186 -17.94 5.47 8.45
CA LYS A 186 -19.34 5.78 8.15
C LYS A 186 -19.79 5.01 6.92
N SER A 187 -21.04 4.56 6.93
CA SER A 187 -21.66 3.91 5.77
C SER A 187 -21.53 4.79 4.52
N LYS A 188 -21.23 4.17 3.37
CA LYS A 188 -21.01 4.82 2.06
C LYS A 188 -19.82 5.78 2.00
N GLN A 189 -18.93 5.79 2.99
CA GLN A 189 -17.69 6.58 2.96
C GLN A 189 -16.49 5.65 2.92
N ASN A 190 -15.51 5.99 2.10
CA ASN A 190 -14.26 5.23 2.04
C ASN A 190 -13.55 5.29 3.39
N PHE A 191 -12.92 4.19 3.75
CA PHE A 191 -12.15 4.08 4.98
C PHE A 191 -10.90 3.24 4.77
N ILE A 192 -9.90 3.52 5.58
CA ILE A 192 -8.69 2.72 5.70
C ILE A 192 -8.80 1.89 6.97
N LEU A 193 -8.75 0.57 6.81
CA LEU A 193 -8.61 -0.38 7.91
C LEU A 193 -7.13 -0.48 8.29
N ILE A 194 -6.81 -0.06 9.51
CA ILE A 194 -5.50 -0.18 10.12
C ILE A 194 -5.50 -1.45 10.98
N ALA A 195 -4.57 -2.36 10.66
CA ALA A 195 -4.43 -3.65 11.30
C ALA A 195 -3.02 -3.81 11.88
N LEU A 196 -2.92 -4.16 13.16
CA LEU A 196 -1.66 -4.51 13.83
C LEU A 196 -1.68 -5.97 14.29
N GLY A 197 -0.66 -6.73 13.93
CA GLY A 197 -0.56 -8.14 14.29
C GLY A 197 0.66 -8.84 13.71
N SER A 198 0.72 -10.17 13.88
CA SER A 198 1.77 -10.97 13.23
C SER A 198 1.56 -11.03 11.72
N LYS A 199 2.65 -11.17 10.95
CA LYS A 199 2.61 -11.30 9.48
C LYS A 199 1.57 -12.33 9.01
N LYS A 200 1.59 -13.53 9.60
CA LYS A 200 0.63 -14.61 9.31
C LYS A 200 -0.83 -14.17 9.46
N ASN A 201 -1.16 -13.46 10.55
CA ASN A 201 -2.54 -13.02 10.80
C ASN A 201 -2.94 -11.88 9.84
N LEU A 202 -2.01 -10.97 9.54
CA LEU A 202 -2.25 -9.85 8.62
C LEU A 202 -2.41 -10.32 7.17
N ASP A 203 -1.61 -11.30 6.74
CA ASP A 203 -1.76 -11.97 5.43
C ASP A 203 -3.12 -12.64 5.32
N LYS A 204 -3.53 -13.41 6.34
CA LYS A 204 -4.86 -14.04 6.37
C LYS A 204 -6.00 -13.02 6.29
N LEU A 205 -5.89 -11.92 7.05
CA LEU A 205 -6.87 -10.82 6.99
C LEU A 205 -6.93 -10.21 5.58
N TYR A 206 -5.78 -9.97 4.96
CA TYR A 206 -5.75 -9.40 3.62
C TYR A 206 -6.36 -10.35 2.58
N ASP A 207 -6.06 -11.64 2.65
CA ASP A 207 -6.61 -12.63 1.70
C ASP A 207 -8.13 -12.70 1.73
N GLU A 208 -8.74 -12.52 2.91
CA GLU A 208 -10.21 -12.46 3.07
C GLU A 208 -10.80 -11.16 2.50
N LEU A 209 -10.08 -10.04 2.61
CA LEU A 209 -10.63 -8.71 2.31
C LEU A 209 -10.21 -8.13 0.95
N LYS A 210 -9.21 -8.72 0.26
CA LYS A 210 -8.59 -8.14 -0.95
C LYS A 210 -9.56 -7.83 -2.08
N TYR A 211 -10.64 -8.59 -2.23
CA TYR A 211 -11.63 -8.39 -3.30
C TYR A 211 -12.51 -7.16 -3.08
N GLN A 212 -12.68 -6.74 -1.83
CA GLN A 212 -13.43 -5.54 -1.45
C GLN A 212 -12.53 -4.29 -1.38
N SER A 213 -11.21 -4.47 -1.46
CA SER A 213 -10.24 -3.40 -1.34
C SER A 213 -10.01 -2.63 -2.64
N VAL A 214 -9.73 -1.34 -2.48
CA VAL A 214 -9.32 -0.41 -3.53
C VAL A 214 -7.86 0.01 -3.33
N ASN A 215 -7.31 0.74 -4.29
CA ASN A 215 -5.96 1.25 -4.19
C ASN A 215 -5.85 2.26 -3.04
N VAL A 216 -4.84 2.09 -2.18
CA VAL A 216 -4.66 2.97 -1.02
C VAL A 216 -4.18 4.34 -1.50
N PHE A 217 -4.80 5.41 -0.98
CA PHE A 217 -4.52 6.81 -1.29
C PHE A 217 -4.82 7.20 -2.75
N GLU A 218 -5.80 6.55 -3.38
CA GLU A 218 -6.23 6.93 -4.73
C GLU A 218 -6.88 8.32 -4.77
N ILE A 219 -7.54 8.74 -3.68
CA ILE A 219 -8.19 10.04 -3.55
C ILE A 219 -7.29 11.00 -2.75
N ASP A 220 -6.99 12.17 -3.33
CA ASP A 220 -6.30 13.25 -2.61
C ASP A 220 -7.26 13.99 -1.66
N ASN A 221 -7.00 13.87 -0.36
CA ASN A 221 -7.81 14.48 0.70
C ASN A 221 -7.24 15.81 1.23
N THR A 222 -6.21 16.36 0.58
CA THR A 222 -5.53 17.58 1.02
C THR A 222 -6.49 18.76 1.21
N LEU A 223 -7.36 19.02 0.25
CA LEU A 223 -8.33 20.12 0.33
C LEU A 223 -9.36 19.91 1.45
N PHE A 224 -9.84 18.67 1.62
CA PHE A 224 -10.78 18.34 2.69
C PHE A 224 -10.15 18.62 4.06
N ILE A 225 -8.94 18.09 4.30
CA ILE A 225 -8.24 18.22 5.59
C ILE A 225 -7.93 19.67 5.91
N LYS A 226 -7.44 20.46 4.94
CA LYS A 226 -7.15 21.88 5.15
C LYS A 226 -8.41 22.65 5.52
N LYS A 227 -9.52 22.40 4.84
CA LYS A 227 -10.82 23.02 5.17
C LYS A 227 -11.33 22.56 6.54
N TYR A 228 -11.24 21.26 6.83
CA TYR A 228 -11.76 20.68 8.07
C TYR A 228 -11.04 21.23 9.31
N PHE A 229 -9.71 21.32 9.26
CA PHE A 229 -8.89 21.82 10.37
C PHE A 229 -8.57 23.32 10.30
N ASN A 230 -9.20 24.07 9.39
CA ASN A 230 -8.96 25.49 9.17
C ASN A 230 -7.46 25.85 8.96
N ILE A 231 -6.75 25.02 8.19
CA ILE A 231 -5.32 25.20 7.88
C ILE A 231 -5.16 26.08 6.64
N THR A 232 -4.44 27.19 6.80
CA THR A 232 -4.20 28.18 5.74
C THR A 232 -2.83 27.97 5.09
N ASN A 233 -2.65 28.46 3.85
CA ASN A 233 -1.33 28.42 3.19
C ASN A 233 -0.28 29.20 3.98
N LYS A 234 -0.64 30.36 4.56
CA LYS A 234 0.27 31.15 5.40
C LYS A 234 0.88 30.36 6.56
N GLN A 235 0.11 29.45 7.17
CA GLN A 235 0.62 28.57 8.23
C GLN A 235 1.58 27.52 7.65
N LEU A 236 1.27 26.95 6.49
CA LEU A 236 2.12 25.94 5.85
C LEU A 236 3.45 26.53 5.35
N ASP A 237 3.42 27.75 4.81
CA ASP A 237 4.60 28.44 4.27
C ASP A 237 5.65 28.76 5.36
N THR A 238 5.25 28.77 6.63
CA THR A 238 6.17 28.97 7.78
C THR A 238 6.81 27.68 8.30
N ILE A 239 6.40 26.52 7.81
CA ILE A 239 6.92 25.22 8.26
C ILE A 239 8.06 24.80 7.34
N LEU A 240 9.27 24.71 7.90
CA LEU A 240 10.47 24.25 7.18
C LEU A 240 10.46 22.72 7.04
N SER A 241 9.68 22.20 6.09
CA SER A 241 9.57 20.78 5.78
C SER A 241 9.20 20.55 4.32
N ASP A 242 9.62 19.40 3.78
CA ASP A 242 9.20 18.92 2.46
C ASP A 242 7.73 18.43 2.45
N ASP A 243 7.13 18.19 3.62
CA ASP A 243 5.74 17.75 3.80
C ASP A 243 5.03 18.54 4.93
N PRO A 244 4.86 19.87 4.76
CA PRO A 244 4.47 20.78 5.84
C PRO A 244 3.08 20.52 6.39
N LEU A 245 2.14 20.07 5.55
CA LEU A 245 0.79 19.74 6.00
C LEU A 245 0.80 18.49 6.88
N VAL A 246 1.53 17.45 6.50
CA VAL A 246 1.65 16.24 7.32
C VAL A 246 2.29 16.57 8.66
N ASP A 247 3.38 17.35 8.67
CA ASP A 247 4.07 17.70 9.91
C ASP A 247 3.19 18.51 10.85
N LEU A 248 2.42 19.48 10.32
CA LEU A 248 1.48 20.25 11.13
C LEU A 248 0.40 19.37 11.76
N LEU A 249 -0.17 18.42 11.01
CA LEU A 249 -1.20 17.53 11.53
C LEU A 249 -0.65 16.58 12.58
N VAL A 250 0.56 16.07 12.37
CA VAL A 250 1.27 15.20 13.32
C VAL A 250 1.60 15.95 14.60
N GLU A 251 2.07 17.20 14.51
CA GLU A 251 2.31 18.06 15.67
C GLU A 251 1.02 18.28 16.46
N LYS A 252 -0.05 18.69 15.78
CA LYS A 252 -1.37 18.86 16.41
C LYS A 252 -1.87 17.58 17.10
N ALA A 253 -1.62 16.41 16.51
CA ALA A 253 -1.97 15.12 17.10
C ALA A 253 -1.04 14.69 18.25
N ALA A 254 0.19 15.21 18.29
CA ALA A 254 1.17 14.91 19.34
C ALA A 254 0.90 15.70 20.62
N ILE A 255 0.32 16.90 20.53
CA ILE A 255 0.08 17.80 21.67
C ILE A 255 -1.28 17.61 22.38
N LEU A 256 -2.00 16.51 22.12
CA LEU A 256 -3.34 16.24 22.68
C LEU A 256 -3.37 15.88 24.19
N PHE A 257 -2.31 16.18 24.94
CA PHE A 257 -2.12 15.82 26.35
C PHE A 257 -2.59 16.88 27.34
#